data_AF-A0A9Q4L2P8-F1
#
_entry.id   AF-A0A9Q4L2P8-F1
#
_cell.length_a   1.000
_cell.length_b   1.000
_cell.length_c   1.000
_cell.angle_alpha   90.00
_cell.angle_beta   90.00
_cell.angle_gamma   90.00
#
_symmetry.space_group_name_H-M   'P 1'
#
loop_
_entity.id
_entity.type
_entity.pdbx_description
1 polymer ?
#
loop_
_entity_poly.entity_id
_entity_poly.type
_entity_poly.pdbx_seq_one_letter_code
_entity_poly.pdbx_strand_id
1 'polypeptide(L)' 'MTDAHSCPLCTEPYDDRNALCVHLEVEHRKSEVVSYLIDLDAAVPEVDISSGRETTAEDERTAPSA' A
#
# COMPACT_ATOMS: atom_id res chain seq x y z
N MET A 1 20.79 4.35 5.44
CA MET A 1 20.67 5.75 5.01
C MET A 1 19.26 5.89 4.48
N THR A 2 18.40 6.53 5.24
CA THR A 2 16.95 6.60 4.98
C THR A 2 16.68 7.78 4.07
N ASP A 3 16.45 7.51 2.79
CA ASP A 3 15.97 8.46 1.77
C ASP A 3 14.51 8.87 2.05
N ALA A 4 14.21 9.28 3.28
CA ALA A 4 12.85 9.29 3.81
C ALA A 4 12.06 10.58 3.52
N HIS A 5 12.71 11.60 2.94
CA HIS A 5 12.14 12.94 2.84
C HIS A 5 12.23 13.50 1.41
N SER A 6 12.16 12.62 0.41
CA SER A 6 12.08 13.03 -0.99
C SER A 6 10.61 13.21 -1.38
N CYS A 7 10.29 14.29 -2.09
CA CYS A 7 8.94 14.53 -2.56
C CYS A 7 8.55 13.49 -3.61
N PRO A 8 7.44 12.77 -3.46
CA PRO A 8 7.05 11.75 -4.41
C PRO A 8 6.63 12.27 -5.79
N LEU A 9 6.31 13.57 -5.90
CA LEU A 9 5.77 14.17 -7.12
C LEU A 9 6.88 14.78 -7.99
N CYS A 10 7.87 15.45 -7.38
CA CYS A 10 8.98 16.07 -8.08
C CYS A 10 10.35 15.44 -7.77
N THR A 11 10.42 14.45 -6.87
CA THR A 11 11.67 13.76 -6.43
C THR A 11 12.69 14.70 -5.77
N GLU A 12 12.28 15.90 -5.34
CA GLU A 12 13.17 16.82 -4.63
C GLU A 12 13.47 16.31 -3.22
N PRO A 13 14.75 16.29 -2.80
CA PRO A 13 15.13 15.86 -1.45
C PRO A 13 14.96 17.01 -0.44
N TYR A 14 14.48 16.68 0.76
CA TYR A 14 14.37 17.62 1.88
C TYR A 14 15.10 17.10 3.11
N ASP A 15 15.67 18.01 3.89
CA ASP A 15 16.40 17.67 5.12
C ASP A 15 15.47 17.19 6.25
N ASP A 16 14.22 17.66 6.27
CA ASP A 16 13.24 17.37 7.32
C ASP A 16 11.84 17.14 6.77
N ARG A 17 11.04 16.33 7.47
CA ARG A 17 9.62 16.10 7.17
C ARG A 17 8.82 17.40 7.08
N ASN A 18 9.14 18.39 7.92
CA ASN A 18 8.42 19.67 7.90
C ASN A 18 8.64 20.43 6.60
N ALA A 19 9.87 20.45 6.08
CA ALA A 19 10.18 21.09 4.81
C ALA A 19 9.45 20.39 3.66
N LEU A 20 9.40 19.06 3.67
CA LEU A 20 8.60 18.27 2.72
C LEU A 20 7.10 18.58 2.83
N CYS A 21 6.52 18.65 4.04
CA CYS A 21 5.11 18.97 4.23
C CYS A 21 4.75 20.37 3.71
N VAL A 22 5.60 21.37 4.00
CA VAL A 22 5.40 22.73 3.48
C VAL A 22 5.50 22.71 1.96
N HIS A 23 6.53 22.09 1.38
CA HIS A 23 6.68 21.97 -0.08
C HIS A 23 5.43 21.36 -0.75
N LEU A 24 4.90 20.27 -0.20
CA LEU A 24 3.66 19.65 -0.71
C LEU A 24 2.44 20.58 -0.63
N GLU A 25 2.40 21.51 0.32
CA GLU A 25 1.30 22.46 0.49
C GLU A 25 1.40 23.66 -0.47
N VAL A 26 2.62 24.15 -0.76
CA VAL A 26 2.83 25.32 -1.64
C VAL A 26 2.97 24.95 -3.11
N GLU A 27 3.76 23.92 -3.42
CA GLU A 27 4.14 23.59 -4.80
C GLU A 27 3.13 22.66 -5.49
N HIS A 28 2.49 21.77 -4.72
CA HIS A 28 1.55 20.79 -5.25
C HIS A 28 0.13 21.12 -4.83
N ARG A 29 -0.85 20.93 -5.73
CA ARG A 29 -2.25 21.06 -5.34
C ARG A 29 -2.64 19.90 -4.44
N LYS A 30 -3.49 20.17 -3.44
CA LYS A 30 -4.02 19.15 -2.53
C LYS A 30 -4.61 17.92 -3.26
N SER A 31 -5.23 18.12 -4.43
CA SER A 31 -5.76 17.03 -5.26
C SER A 31 -4.68 16.12 -5.85
N GLU A 32 -3.53 16.67 -6.22
CA GLU A 32 -2.40 15.90 -6.78
C GLU A 32 -1.76 15.03 -5.70
N VAL A 33 -1.58 15.60 -4.51
CA VAL A 33 -1.07 14.88 -3.33
C VAL A 33 -2.01 13.73 -2.93
N VAL A 34 -3.32 13.99 -2.87
CA VAL A 34 -4.32 12.96 -2.51
C VAL A 34 -4.39 11.86 -3.58
N SER A 35 -4.36 12.21 -4.86
CA SER A 35 -4.37 11.23 -5.94
C SER A 35 -3.18 10.28 -5.88
N TYR A 36 -1.98 10.81 -5.61
CA TYR A 36 -0.77 10.00 -5.48
C TYR A 36 -0.82 9.06 -4.27
N LEU A 37 -1.32 9.53 -3.12
CA LEU A 37 -1.45 8.69 -1.92
C LEU A 37 -2.46 7.54 -2.12
N ILE A 38 -3.54 7.77 -2.86
CA ILE A 38 -4.52 6.73 -3.20
C ILE A 38 -3.90 5.69 -4.14
N ASP A 39 -3.12 6.12 -5.13
CA ASP A 39 -2.45 5.22 -6.08
C ASP A 39 -1.40 4.34 -5.36
N LEU A 40 -0.64 4.92 -4.42
CA LEU A 40 0.28 4.17 -3.57
C LEU A 40 -0.41 3.11 -2.70
N ASP A 41 -1.54 3.44 -2.09
CA ASP A 41 -2.32 2.50 -1.26
C ASP A 41 -2.86 1.33 -2.10
N ALA A 42 -3.36 1.64 -3.30
CA ALA A 42 -3.82 0.63 -4.26
C ALA A 42 -2.69 -0.24 -4.82
N ALA A 43 -1.45 0.27 -4.86
CA ALA A 43 -0.28 -0.44 -5.35
C ALA A 43 0.45 -1.27 -4.29
N VAL A 44 -0.04 -1.33 -3.04
CA VAL A 44 0.46 -2.30 -2.05
C VAL A 44 -0.15 -3.66 -2.39
N PRO A 45 0.58 -4.61 -3.02
CA PRO A 45 0.08 -5.97 -3.10
C PRO A 45 -0.08 -6.44 -1.66
N GLU A 46 -1.29 -6.84 -1.30
CA GLU A 46 -1.54 -7.51 -0.03
C GLU A 46 -0.55 -8.65 0.03
N VAL A 47 0.50 -8.49 0.84
CA VAL A 47 1.49 -9.54 1.04
C VAL A 47 0.70 -10.59 1.79
N ASP A 48 0.17 -11.55 1.03
CA ASP A 48 -0.52 -12.72 1.51
C ASP A 48 0.47 -13.48 2.38
N ILE A 49 0.46 -13.16 3.68
CA ILE A 49 1.01 -14.01 4.71
C ILE A 49 -0.02 -15.14 4.93
N SER A 50 -0.33 -15.89 3.88
CA SER A 50 -1.04 -17.16 3.93
C SER A 50 -0.12 -18.29 3.42
N SER A 51 1.16 -18.22 3.80
CA SER A 51 2.04 -19.38 3.72
C SER A 51 1.75 -20.31 4.91
N GLY A 52 0.80 -21.24 4.76
CA GLY A 52 0.40 -22.07 5.90
C GLY A 52 -0.47 -23.31 5.73
N ARG A 53 -0.53 -23.95 4.54
CA ARG A 53 -0.94 -25.36 4.34
C ARG A 53 -2.41 -25.71 4.62
N GLU A 54 -3.20 -25.60 3.56
CA GLU A 54 -4.37 -26.47 3.32
C GLU A 54 -3.92 -27.92 3.08
N THR A 55 -4.45 -28.86 3.88
CA THR A 55 -4.53 -30.28 3.51
C THR A 55 -5.93 -30.76 3.84
N THR A 56 -6.87 -30.61 2.90
CA THR A 56 -8.11 -31.37 2.90
C THR A 56 -8.01 -32.41 1.80
N ALA A 57 -7.53 -33.59 2.19
CA ALA A 57 -7.74 -34.80 1.40
C ALA A 57 -9.23 -35.18 1.49
N GLU A 58 -9.84 -35.22 0.32
CA GLU A 58 -10.97 -36.07 -0.09
C GLU A 58 -11.31 -37.25 0.85
N ASP A 59 -12.61 -37.48 1.15
CA ASP A 59 -13.22 -38.81 1.01
C ASP A 59 -14.77 -38.83 1.15
N GLU A 60 -15.40 -39.38 0.11
CA GLU A 60 -16.64 -40.15 -0.01
C GLU A 60 -18.04 -39.70 0.52
N ARG A 61 -18.99 -40.00 -0.39
CA ARG A 61 -20.44 -39.74 -0.40
C ARG A 61 -21.15 -40.56 0.68
N THR A 62 -22.11 -39.96 1.39
CA THR A 62 -23.23 -40.73 1.96
C THR A 62 -24.49 -39.86 2.10
N ALA A 63 -25.52 -40.15 1.30
CA ALA A 63 -26.92 -39.80 1.57
C ALA A 63 -27.53 -40.91 2.47
N PRO A 64 -28.61 -40.72 3.25
CA PRO A 64 -29.91 -40.28 2.72
C PRO A 64 -30.76 -39.39 3.66
N SER A 65 -31.79 -38.79 3.06
CA SER A 65 -32.90 -38.10 3.72
C SER A 65 -33.96 -39.09 4.22
N ALA A 66 -34.58 -38.78 5.37
CA ALA A 66 -35.83 -39.38 5.84
C ALA A 66 -36.82 -38.26 6.16
#